data_AF-A0A1B3MZV4-F1
#
_entry.id   AF-A0A1B3MZV4-F1
#
_cell.length_a   1.000
_cell.length_b   1.000
_cell.length_c   1.000
_cell.angle_alpha   90.00
_cell.angle_beta   90.00
_cell.angle_gamma   90.00
#
_symmetry.space_group_name_H-M   'P 1'
#
loop_
_entity.id
_entity.type
_entity.pdbx_description
1 polymer ?
#
loop_
_entity_poly.entity_id
_entity_poly.type
_entity_poly.pdbx_seq_one_letter_code
_entity_poly.pdbx_strand_id
1 'polypeptide(L)' 'MAARLNPDIWQGQIVAERWLEYGWFIWVKSPGRAAMPEALRACLDLAEAAGADWLQFDRDCAPVAELPSYDW' A
#
# COMPACT_ATOMS: atom_id res chain seq x y z
N MET A 1 -10.54 10.64 12.01
CA MET A 1 -11.28 9.62 11.22
C MET A 1 -11.43 9.96 9.73
N ALA A 2 -11.64 11.23 9.33
CA ALA A 2 -11.87 11.60 7.93
C ALA A 2 -10.70 11.30 6.96
N ALA A 3 -9.43 11.45 7.40
CA ALA A 3 -8.27 11.23 6.54
C ALA A 3 -8.10 9.79 6.05
N ARG A 4 -8.52 8.77 6.83
CA ARG A 4 -8.41 7.36 6.45
C ARG A 4 -9.24 7.01 5.21
N LEU A 5 -10.35 7.72 5.00
CA LEU A 5 -11.30 7.49 3.91
C LEU A 5 -11.08 8.44 2.72
N ASN A 6 -10.12 9.35 2.82
CA ASN A 6 -9.82 10.28 1.74
C ASN A 6 -8.39 10.03 1.23
N PRO A 7 -8.22 9.25 0.15
CA PRO A 7 -6.91 8.96 -0.43
C PRO A 7 -6.16 10.23 -0.84
N ASP A 8 -6.84 11.32 -1.19
CA ASP A 8 -6.19 12.59 -1.55
C ASP A 8 -5.32 13.16 -0.43
N ILE A 9 -5.57 12.77 0.82
CA ILE A 9 -4.82 13.26 1.99
C ILE A 9 -3.50 12.52 2.18
N TRP A 10 -3.44 11.23 1.84
CA TRP A 10 -2.28 10.38 2.16
C TRP A 10 -1.58 9.76 0.95
N GLN A 11 -2.24 9.65 -0.20
CA GLN A 11 -1.66 9.00 -1.39
C GLN A 11 -0.40 9.69 -1.89
N GLY A 12 -0.35 11.02 -1.82
CA GLY A 12 0.83 11.81 -2.20
C GLY A 12 2.02 11.65 -1.25
N GLN A 13 1.85 10.94 -0.14
CA GLN A 13 2.91 10.62 0.81
C GLN A 13 3.56 9.26 0.52
N ILE A 14 3.02 8.49 -0.42
CA ILE A 14 3.53 7.18 -0.79
C ILE A 14 4.45 7.34 -2.00
N VAL A 15 5.70 6.87 -1.86
CA VAL A 15 6.57 6.68 -3.02
C VAL A 15 6.34 5.25 -3.50
N ALA A 16 5.63 5.12 -4.61
CA ALA A 16 5.30 3.82 -5.19
C ALA A 16 5.53 3.79 -6.70
N GLU A 17 5.83 2.60 -7.21
CA GLU A 17 5.99 2.31 -8.61
C GLU A 17 5.03 1.19 -9.00
N ARG A 18 4.43 1.28 -10.19
CA ARG A 18 3.56 0.21 -10.69
C ARG A 18 4.41 -1.03 -10.93
N TRP A 19 3.96 -2.17 -10.41
CA TRP A 19 4.57 -3.47 -10.66
C TRP A 19 3.79 -4.21 -11.75
N LEU A 20 4.49 -4.55 -12.84
CA LEU A 20 3.92 -5.26 -14.00
C LEU A 20 2.57 -4.68 -14.45
N GLU A 21 1.61 -5.54 -14.82
CA GLU A 21 0.25 -5.15 -15.18
C GLU A 21 -0.62 -4.88 -13.94
N TYR A 22 -0.37 -5.63 -12.85
CA TYR A 22 -1.11 -5.56 -11.60
C TYR A 22 -0.14 -5.55 -10.43
N GLY A 23 -0.23 -4.53 -9.57
CA GLY A 23 0.54 -4.44 -8.33
C GLY A 23 1.34 -3.16 -8.18
N TRP A 24 1.98 -3.06 -7.02
CA TRP A 24 2.75 -1.89 -6.60
C TRP A 24 4.00 -2.28 -5.82
N PHE A 25 5.11 -1.63 -6.12
CA PHE A 25 6.22 -1.49 -5.19
C PHE A 25 6.02 -0.23 -4.35
N ILE A 26 6.18 -0.34 -3.04
CA ILE A 26 6.13 0.78 -2.11
C ILE A 26 7.45 0.87 -1.35
N TRP A 27 8.08 2.04 -1.37
CA TRP A 27 9.29 2.28 -0.59
C TRP A 27 8.97 2.37 0.90
N VAL A 28 9.71 1.62 1.73
CA VAL A 28 9.49 1.60 3.18
C VAL A 28 9.69 2.98 3.81
N LYS A 29 10.63 3.76 3.27
CA LYS A 29 10.94 5.14 3.69
C LYS A 29 9.99 6.21 3.13
N SER A 30 8.80 5.82 2.64
CA SER A 30 7.80 6.78 2.18
C SER A 30 7.46 7.81 3.28
N PRO A 31 7.41 9.12 2.96
CA PRO A 31 7.15 10.18 3.93
C PRO A 31 5.72 10.13 4.47
N GLY A 32 5.38 11.00 5.43
CA GLY A 32 3.97 11.18 5.84
C GLY A 32 3.28 9.94 6.44
N ARG A 33 4.07 9.00 6.97
CA ARG A 33 3.58 7.72 7.53
C ARG A 33 2.41 7.87 8.48
N ALA A 34 2.41 8.89 9.36
CA ALA A 34 1.32 9.15 10.30
C ALA A 34 -0.04 9.47 9.64
N ALA A 35 -0.05 9.97 8.41
CA ALA A 35 -1.26 10.28 7.65
C ALA A 35 -1.84 9.06 6.90
N MET A 36 -1.02 8.02 6.69
CA MET A 36 -1.42 6.81 5.96
C MET A 36 -2.45 5.98 6.75
N PRO A 37 -3.25 5.12 6.09
CA PRO A 37 -4.11 4.15 6.76
C PRO A 37 -3.31 3.22 7.68
N GLU A 38 -3.92 2.84 8.81
CA GLU A 38 -3.27 2.00 9.83
C GLU A 38 -2.73 0.68 9.29
N ALA A 39 -3.50 0.02 8.41
CA ALA A 39 -3.08 -1.24 7.80
C ALA A 39 -1.79 -1.07 6.98
N LEU A 40 -1.70 -0.01 6.17
CA LEU A 40 -0.49 0.27 5.39
C LEU A 40 0.70 0.61 6.30
N ARG A 41 0.48 1.40 7.36
CA ARG A 41 1.53 1.68 8.35
C ARG A 41 2.06 0.40 8.99
N ALA A 42 1.17 -0.51 9.40
CA ALA A 42 1.57 -1.78 10.01
C ALA A 42 2.42 -2.64 9.06
N CYS A 43 2.09 -2.69 7.77
CA CYS A 43 2.91 -3.36 6.77
C CYS A 43 4.31 -2.73 6.67
N LEU A 44 4.39 -1.40 6.62
CA LEU A 44 5.66 -0.67 6.57
C LEU A 44 6.49 -0.88 7.84
N ASP A 45 5.84 -0.90 9.02
CA ASP A 45 6.49 -1.13 10.32
C ASP A 45 7.14 -2.52 10.37
N LEU A 46 6.42 -3.53 9.89
CA LEU A 46 6.94 -4.89 9.78
C LEU A 46 8.13 -4.96 8.80
N ALA A 47 8.01 -4.31 7.64
CA ALA A 47 9.07 -4.30 6.63
C ALA A 47 10.34 -3.61 7.14
N GLU A 48 10.19 -2.47 7.80
CA GLU A 48 11.30 -1.72 8.40
C GLU A 48 11.98 -2.52 9.52
N ALA A 49 11.20 -3.16 10.39
CA ALA A 49 11.74 -4.04 11.43
C ALA A 49 12.49 -5.25 10.86
N ALA A 50 12.10 -5.72 9.67
CA ALA A 50 12.80 -6.77 8.93
C ALA A 50 14.03 -6.28 8.14
N GLY A 51 14.30 -4.96 8.13
CA GLY A 51 15.39 -4.38 7.35
C GLY A 51 15.14 -4.33 5.85
N ALA A 52 13.87 -4.39 5.42
CA ALA A 52 13.50 -4.28 4.01
C ALA A 52 13.50 -2.83 3.54
N ASP A 53 13.93 -2.60 2.30
CA ASP A 53 13.90 -1.28 1.66
C ASP A 53 12.57 -1.00 0.94
N TRP A 54 11.86 -2.05 0.54
CA TRP A 54 10.60 -1.96 -0.20
C TRP A 54 9.63 -3.09 0.17
N LEU A 55 8.35 -2.84 -0.10
CA LEU A 55 7.25 -3.80 -0.05
C LEU A 55 6.68 -4.00 -1.45
N GLN A 56 6.35 -5.24 -1.78
CA GLN A 56 5.65 -5.58 -3.01
C GLN A 56 4.24 -6.04 -2.68
N PHE A 57 3.25 -5.33 -3.23
CA PHE A 57 1.87 -5.79 -3.30
C PHE A 57 1.63 -6.29 -4.71
N ASP A 58 1.70 -7.61 -4.88
CA ASP A 58 1.41 -8.28 -6.15
C ASP A 58 -0.02 -8.83 -6.14
N ARG A 59 -0.57 -9.13 -7.32
CA ARG A 59 -1.72 -10.03 -7.46
C ARG A 59 -1.16 -11.45 -7.51
N ASP A 60 -0.92 -12.01 -6.34
CA ASP A 60 -0.39 -13.36 -6.13
C ASP A 60 -1.45 -14.47 -6.24
N CYS A 61 -2.70 -14.13 -6.56
CA CYS A 61 -3.73 -15.12 -6.84
C CYS A 61 -4.65 -14.77 -8.03
N ALA A 62 -5.19 -15.82 -8.66
CA ALA A 62 -6.28 -15.67 -9.60
C ALA A 62 -7.47 -14.95 -8.91
N PRO A 63 -8.27 -14.16 -9.63
CA PRO A 63 -9.47 -13.54 -9.07
C PRO A 63 -10.33 -14.55 -8.31
N VAL A 64 -10.65 -14.25 -7.06
CA VAL A 64 -11.50 -15.07 -6.19
C VAL A 64 -12.94 -14.63 -6.42
N ALA A 65 -13.77 -15.51 -7.00
CA ALA A 65 -15.13 -15.18 -7.43
C ALA A 65 -16.06 -14.77 -6.28
N GLU A 66 -15.74 -15.18 -5.05
CA GLU A 66 -16.50 -14.85 -3.84
C GLU A 66 -16.20 -13.44 -3.29
N LEU A 67 -15.12 -12.79 -3.74
CA LEU A 67 -14.79 -11.43 -3.31
C LEU A 67 -15.37 -10.39 -4.29
N PRO A 68 -15.83 -9.23 -3.77
CA PRO A 68 -16.32 -8.17 -4.63
C PRO A 68 -15.22 -7.62 -5.54
N SER A 69 -15.54 -7.47 -6.81
CA SER A 69 -14.72 -6.77 -7.79
C SER A 69 -15.07 -5.29 -7.79
N TYR A 70 -14.07 -4.44 -7.92
CA TYR A 70 -14.22 -2.99 -8.04
C TYR A 70 -13.51 -2.52 -9.30
N ASP A 71 -14.17 -1.66 -10.06
CA ASP A 71 -13.51 -0.92 -11.14
C ASP A 71 -12.59 0.14 -10.53
N TRP A 72 -11.41 0.29 -11.11
CA TRP A 72 -10.34 1.19 -10.68
C TRP A 72 -10.53 2.61 -11.23
#